data_AF-A0A1F3UCV4-F1
#
_entry.id   AF-A0A1F3UCV4-F1
#
_cell.length_a   1.000
_cell.length_b   1.000
_cell.length_c   1.000
_cell.angle_alpha   90.00
_cell.angle_beta   90.00
_cell.angle_gamma   90.00
#
_symmetry.space_group_name_H-M   'P 1'
#
loop_
_entity.id
_entity.type
_entity.pdbx_description
1 polymer ?
#
loop_
_entity_poly.entity_id
_entity_poly.type
_entity_poly.pdbx_seq_one_letter_code
_entity_poly.pdbx_strand_id
1 'polypeptide(L)'
;MSEENAWKMVTLNPAKLLHLDDRMGSLRDGKDADIVIWSDNPLSILAKPECTIVDGVVMYDLERDAALRERNQVEKARLINKMSADNKQGGKKRLFVKHKKGHYHCDTLGEEVSHEENHH
;
A
#
# COMPACT_ATOMS: atom_id res chain seq x y z
N MET A 1 -14.79 25.92 -5.98
CA MET A 1 -15.26 24.57 -5.63
C MET A 1 -15.44 24.53 -4.12
N SER A 2 -16.56 24.03 -3.60
CA SER A 2 -16.74 23.90 -2.15
C SER A 2 -15.89 22.76 -1.59
N GLU A 3 -15.59 22.83 -0.30
CA GLU A 3 -14.90 21.75 0.40
C GLU A 3 -15.65 20.42 0.24
N GLU A 4 -16.94 20.38 0.54
CA GLU A 4 -17.77 19.16 0.39
C GLU A 4 -17.67 18.53 -1.01
N ASN A 5 -17.60 19.34 -2.08
CA ASN A 5 -17.42 18.82 -3.43
C ASN A 5 -16.03 18.22 -3.64
N ALA A 6 -14.99 18.78 -3.02
CA ALA A 6 -13.66 18.21 -3.03
C ALA A 6 -13.60 16.85 -2.31
N TRP A 7 -14.27 16.72 -1.15
CA TRP A 7 -14.38 15.45 -0.45
C TRP A 7 -15.05 14.37 -1.30
N LYS A 8 -16.14 14.70 -1.99
CA LYS A 8 -16.83 13.74 -2.88
C LYS A 8 -15.93 13.23 -3.99
N MET A 9 -15.00 14.05 -4.51
CA MET A 9 -14.08 13.61 -5.57
C MET A 9 -13.11 12.52 -5.14
N VAL A 10 -12.79 12.42 -3.85
CA VAL A 10 -11.85 11.42 -3.31
C VAL A 10 -12.54 10.31 -2.49
N THR A 11 -13.87 10.39 -2.33
CA THR A 11 -14.66 9.41 -1.56
C THR A 11 -15.84 8.86 -2.38
N LEU A 12 -16.96 9.58 -2.41
CA LEU A 12 -18.22 9.11 -2.98
C LEU A 12 -18.19 8.94 -4.49
N ASN A 13 -17.53 9.83 -5.23
CA ASN A 13 -17.54 9.79 -6.69
C ASN A 13 -16.75 8.60 -7.25
N PRO A 14 -15.53 8.28 -6.76
CA PRO A 14 -14.87 7.02 -7.10
C PRO A 14 -15.70 5.79 -6.77
N ALA A 15 -16.36 5.75 -5.61
CA ALA A 15 -17.25 4.64 -5.24
C ALA A 15 -18.40 4.46 -6.24
N LYS A 16 -19.04 5.57 -6.66
CA LYS A 16 -20.08 5.55 -7.70
C LYS A 16 -19.56 5.06 -9.05
N LEU A 17 -18.38 5.52 -9.46
CA LEU A 17 -17.76 5.14 -10.73
C LEU A 17 -17.46 3.63 -10.78
N LEU A 18 -17.16 3.04 -9.63
CA LEU A 18 -16.90 1.62 -9.47
C LEU A 18 -18.15 0.80 -9.10
N HIS A 19 -19.34 1.43 -9.03
CA HIS A 19 -20.59 0.82 -8.58
C HIS A 19 -20.51 0.17 -7.18
N LEU A 20 -19.81 0.85 -6.27
CA LEU A 20 -19.62 0.46 -4.86
C LEU A 20 -20.23 1.48 -3.90
N ASP A 21 -21.04 2.43 -4.37
CA ASP A 21 -21.62 3.49 -3.54
C ASP A 21 -22.79 3.02 -2.68
N ASP A 22 -23.26 1.80 -2.83
CA ASP A 22 -24.12 1.11 -1.87
C ASP A 22 -23.32 0.62 -0.65
N ARG A 23 -22.04 0.30 -0.83
CA ARG A 23 -21.15 -0.24 0.21
C ARG A 23 -20.21 0.77 0.84
N MET A 24 -19.64 1.70 0.09
CA MET A 24 -18.58 2.61 0.56
C MET A 24 -18.70 4.03 0.02
N GLY A 25 -17.69 4.87 0.29
CA GLY A 25 -17.60 6.25 -0.21
C GLY A 25 -18.44 7.28 0.56
N SER A 26 -19.17 6.87 1.60
CA SER A 26 -19.85 7.79 2.53
C SER A 26 -20.10 7.11 3.87
N LEU A 27 -20.15 7.89 4.95
CA LEU A 27 -20.48 7.37 6.28
C LEU A 27 -22.01 7.33 6.49
N ARG A 28 -22.60 6.13 6.39
CA ARG A 28 -24.04 5.86 6.60
C ARG A 28 -24.24 4.45 7.14
N ASP A 29 -25.33 4.22 7.86
CA ASP A 29 -25.70 2.88 8.32
C ASP A 29 -25.88 1.91 7.15
N GLY A 30 -25.47 0.66 7.36
CA GLY A 30 -25.54 -0.41 6.34
C GLY A 30 -24.37 -0.44 5.34
N LYS A 31 -23.41 0.49 5.47
CA LYS A 31 -22.18 0.53 4.68
C LYS A 31 -20.99 -0.12 5.38
N ASP A 32 -19.98 -0.45 4.59
CA ASP A 32 -18.69 -0.93 5.06
C ASP A 32 -18.02 0.15 5.93
N ALA A 33 -17.42 -0.28 7.04
CA ALA A 33 -16.80 0.61 8.02
C ALA A 33 -15.35 0.96 7.61
N ASP A 34 -15.20 1.56 6.43
CA ASP A 34 -13.93 2.06 5.89
C ASP A 34 -13.75 3.53 6.27
N ILE A 35 -12.94 3.78 7.28
CA ILE A 35 -12.83 5.08 7.94
C ILE A 35 -11.36 5.45 8.14
N VAL A 36 -11.01 6.70 7.84
CA VAL A 36 -9.71 7.28 8.20
C VAL A 36 -9.96 8.42 9.17
N ILE A 37 -9.31 8.35 10.33
CA ILE A 37 -9.29 9.43 11.32
C ILE A 37 -8.05 10.27 11.04
N TRP A 38 -8.26 11.58 10.86
CA TRP A 38 -7.22 12.53 10.53
C TRP A 38 -6.98 13.50 11.69
N SER A 39 -5.73 13.93 11.86
CA SER A 39 -5.34 14.92 12.87
C SER A 39 -5.92 16.32 12.63
N ASP A 40 -6.35 16.60 11.40
CA ASP A 40 -6.95 17.85 10.93
C ASP A 40 -7.77 17.56 9.67
N ASN A 41 -8.29 18.59 9.01
CA ASN A 41 -8.96 18.48 7.73
C ASN A 41 -8.11 17.70 6.69
N PRO A 42 -8.57 16.57 6.15
CA PRO A 42 -7.78 15.72 5.23
C PRO A 42 -7.41 16.38 3.90
N LEU A 43 -8.02 17.51 3.54
CA LEU A 43 -7.60 18.30 2.39
C LEU A 43 -6.46 19.27 2.72
N SER A 44 -6.06 19.38 3.98
CA SER A 44 -4.88 20.11 4.45
C SER A 44 -3.60 19.31 4.18
N ILE A 45 -2.55 19.99 3.74
CA ILE A 45 -1.22 19.39 3.52
C ILE A 45 -0.59 18.91 4.83
N LEU A 46 -0.99 19.49 5.97
CA LEU A 46 -0.46 19.14 7.28
C LEU A 46 -1.20 17.98 7.94
N ALA A 47 -2.37 17.59 7.41
CA ALA A 47 -3.16 16.51 7.98
C ALA A 47 -2.44 15.17 7.86
N LYS A 48 -2.47 14.40 8.94
CA LYS A 48 -1.90 13.06 9.01
C LYS A 48 -2.99 12.06 9.38
N PRO A 49 -2.97 10.84 8.81
CA PRO A 49 -3.85 9.79 9.27
C PRO A 49 -3.37 9.32 10.65
N GLU A 50 -4.25 9.39 11.64
CA GLU A 50 -4.00 8.90 13.00
C GLU A 50 -4.39 7.43 13.13
N CYS A 51 -5.49 7.05 12.47
CA CYS A 51 -6.02 5.69 12.48
C CYS A 51 -6.73 5.38 11.16
N THR A 52 -6.57 4.16 10.68
CA THR A 52 -7.29 3.63 9.50
C THR A 52 -8.00 2.36 9.88
N ILE A 53 -9.30 2.35 9.62
CA ILE A 53 -10.23 1.24 9.86
C ILE A 53 -10.67 0.73 8.49
N VAL A 54 -10.59 -0.58 8.28
CA VAL A 54 -11.04 -1.25 7.06
C VAL A 54 -11.94 -2.41 7.48
N ASP A 55 -13.13 -2.50 6.91
CA ASP A 55 -14.14 -3.51 7.29
C ASP A 55 -14.39 -3.57 8.81
N GLY A 56 -14.31 -2.43 9.50
CA GLY A 56 -14.49 -2.34 10.96
C GLY A 56 -13.28 -2.79 11.80
N VAL A 57 -12.17 -3.16 11.18
CA VAL A 57 -10.93 -3.57 11.85
C VAL A 57 -9.89 -2.46 11.77
N VAL A 58 -9.25 -2.14 12.91
CA VAL A 58 -8.16 -1.16 12.96
C VAL A 58 -6.91 -1.74 12.28
N MET A 59 -6.66 -1.31 11.05
CA MET A 59 -5.52 -1.73 10.23
C MET A 59 -4.28 -0.86 10.47
N TYR A 60 -4.48 0.43 10.75
CA TYR A 60 -3.42 1.38 11.08
C TYR A 60 -3.76 2.14 12.34
N ASP A 61 -2.76 2.33 13.19
CA ASP A 61 -2.80 3.19 14.36
C ASP A 61 -1.42 3.80 14.53
N LEU A 62 -1.37 5.13 14.71
CA LEU A 62 -0.13 5.89 14.71
C LEU A 62 0.86 5.44 15.80
N GLU A 63 0.36 5.16 17.00
CA GLU A 63 1.20 4.74 18.13
C GLU A 63 1.72 3.32 17.93
N ARG A 64 0.85 2.40 17.51
CA ARG A 64 1.22 1.02 17.19
C ARG A 64 2.27 0.95 16.08
N ASP A 65 2.08 1.74 15.03
CA ASP A 65 3.00 1.81 13.90
C ASP A 65 4.37 2.38 14.31
N ALA A 66 4.43 3.39 15.18
CA ALA A 66 5.68 3.89 15.73
C ALA A 66 6.49 2.78 16.44
N ALA A 67 5.84 2.00 17.31
CA ALA A 67 6.47 0.87 18.00
C ALA A 67 6.92 -0.23 17.02
N LEU A 68 6.10 -0.56 16.02
CA LEU A 68 6.45 -1.54 14.99
C LEU A 68 7.66 -1.10 14.16
N ARG A 69 7.76 0.19 13.83
CA ARG A 69 8.90 0.76 13.09
C ARG A 69 10.18 0.66 13.88
N GLU A 70 10.16 0.98 15.17
CA GLU A 70 11.33 0.83 16.05
C GLU A 70 11.80 -0.63 16.08
N ARG A 71 10.89 -1.58 16.35
CA ARG A 71 11.18 -3.02 16.31
C ARG A 71 11.78 -3.45 14.97
N ASN A 72 11.19 -3.01 13.86
CA ASN A 72 11.66 -3.35 12.52
C ASN A 72 13.04 -2.76 12.22
N GLN A 73 13.36 -1.56 12.72
CA GLN A 73 14.68 -0.95 12.57
C GLN A 73 15.76 -1.73 13.33
N VAL A 74 15.46 -2.16 14.56
CA VAL A 74 16.36 -3.00 15.36
C VAL A 74 16.62 -4.33 14.65
N GLU A 75 15.57 -5.00 14.19
CA GLU A 75 15.70 -6.26 13.45
C GLU A 75 16.47 -6.10 12.14
N LYS A 76 16.21 -5.01 11.39
CA LYS A 76 16.96 -4.69 10.18
C LYS A 76 18.45 -4.53 10.46
N ALA A 77 18.82 -3.80 11.51
CA ALA A 77 20.22 -3.62 11.90
C ALA A 77 20.88 -4.96 12.29
N ARG A 78 20.16 -5.80 13.06
CA ARG A 78 20.61 -7.15 13.42
C ARG A 78 20.89 -8.02 12.19
N LEU A 79 19.96 -8.03 11.23
CA LEU A 79 20.09 -8.81 10.00
C LEU A 79 21.25 -8.31 9.13
N ILE A 80 21.43 -6.99 9.01
CA ILE A 80 22.55 -6.40 8.26
C ILE A 80 23.89 -6.81 8.89
N ASN A 81 24.01 -6.72 10.22
CA ASN A 81 25.22 -7.13 10.92
C ASN A 81 25.52 -8.62 10.71
N LYS A 82 24.50 -9.48 10.79
CA LYS A 82 24.62 -10.92 10.53
C LYS A 82 25.07 -11.20 9.09
N MET A 83 24.42 -10.58 8.09
CA MET A 83 24.78 -10.73 6.68
C MET A 83 26.20 -10.23 6.38
N SER A 84 26.61 -9.12 7.01
CA SER A 84 27.97 -8.58 6.89
C SER A 84 29.03 -9.53 7.46
N ALA A 85 28.75 -10.17 8.59
CA ALA A 85 29.64 -11.17 9.20
C ALA A 85 29.78 -12.43 8.35
N ASP A 86 28.66 -12.99 7.86
CA ASP A 86 28.64 -14.17 7.00
C ASP A 86 29.41 -13.91 5.67
N ASN A 87 29.29 -12.70 5.12
CA ASN A 87 30.04 -12.28 3.93
C ASN A 87 31.56 -12.26 4.18
N LYS A 88 32.01 -11.81 5.36
CA LYS A 88 33.44 -11.81 5.74
C LYS A 88 33.99 -13.22 5.93
N GLN A 89 33.17 -14.15 6.43
CA GLN A 89 33.56 -15.54 6.67
C GLN A 89 33.55 -16.42 5.40
N GLY A 90 33.25 -15.84 4.23
CA GLY A 90 33.27 -16.58 2.97
C GLY A 90 32.13 -17.58 2.81
N GLY A 91 30.97 -17.33 3.45
CA GLY A 91 29.78 -18.17 3.33
C GLY A 91 29.37 -18.41 1.87
N LYS A 92 28.64 -19.51 1.61
CA LYS A 92 28.23 -19.91 0.25
C LYS A 92 27.44 -18.80 -0.45
N LYS A 93 28.07 -18.14 -1.42
CA LYS A 93 27.43 -17.14 -2.29
C LYS A 93 26.54 -17.87 -3.30
N ARG A 94 25.29 -17.44 -3.44
CA ARG A 94 24.45 -17.84 -4.58
C ARG A 94 24.82 -16.96 -5.77
N LEU A 95 25.06 -17.56 -6.94
CA LEU A 95 25.19 -16.80 -8.17
C LEU A 95 23.88 -16.06 -8.47
N PHE A 96 23.99 -14.82 -8.93
CA PHE A 96 22.86 -14.08 -9.45
C PHE A 96 22.30 -14.81 -10.67
N VAL A 97 21.03 -15.17 -10.62
CA VAL A 97 20.30 -15.71 -11.77
C VAL A 97 19.52 -14.56 -12.40
N LYS A 98 19.91 -14.16 -13.63
CA LYS A 98 19.18 -13.14 -14.38
C LYS A 98 17.86 -13.75 -14.88
N HIS A 99 16.74 -13.36 -14.28
CA HIS A 99 15.43 -13.64 -14.88
C HIS A 99 15.26 -12.77 -16.13
N LYS A 100 14.81 -13.37 -17.24
CA LYS A 100 14.40 -12.59 -18.41
C LYS A 100 13.20 -11.75 -17.99
N LYS A 101 13.30 -10.43 -18.11
CA LYS A 101 12.11 -9.57 -18.09
C LYS A 101 11.29 -9.96 -19.30
N GLY A 102 10.01 -10.23 -19.12
CA GLY A 102 9.10 -10.19 -20.24
C GLY A 102 7.98 -9.21 -19.98
N HIS A 103 7.20 -8.98 -21.02
CA HIS A 103 6.18 -7.96 -21.07
C HIS A 103 4.80 -8.62 -20.96
N TYR A 104 3.87 -7.92 -20.31
CA TYR A 104 2.47 -8.29 -20.28
C TYR A 104 1.73 -7.31 -21.18
N HIS A 105 0.91 -7.82 -22.08
CA HIS A 105 0.03 -7.03 -22.91
C HIS A 105 -1.39 -7.08 -22.34
N CYS A 106 -2.22 -6.09 -22.69
CA CYS A 106 -3.62 -6.03 -22.26
C CYS A 106 -4.41 -7.29 -22.67
N ASP A 107 -3.97 -7.94 -23.76
CA ASP A 107 -4.58 -9.15 -24.32
C ASP A 107 -3.91 -10.44 -23.83
N THR A 108 -2.97 -10.37 -22.89
CA THR A 108 -2.31 -11.56 -22.33
C THR A 108 -3.32 -12.38 -21.52
N LEU A 109 -3.68 -13.55 -22.04
CA LEU A 109 -4.51 -14.54 -21.34
C LEU A 109 -3.61 -15.46 -20.50
N GLY A 110 -3.72 -15.39 -19.17
CA GLY A 110 -2.97 -16.23 -18.24
C GLY A 110 -1.60 -15.67 -17.84
N GLU A 111 -0.69 -16.54 -17.40
CA GLU A 111 0.67 -16.17 -16.93
C GLU A 111 1.74 -16.26 -18.03
N GLU A 112 1.34 -16.22 -19.31
CA GLU A 112 2.28 -16.30 -20.43
C GLU A 112 2.96 -14.95 -20.67
N VAL A 113 4.18 -14.84 -20.16
CA VAL A 113 5.05 -13.68 -20.32
C VAL A 113 5.63 -13.64 -21.74
N SER A 114 5.37 -12.57 -22.50
CA SER A 114 5.99 -12.39 -23.82
C SER A 114 7.45 -11.92 -23.66
N HIS A 115 8.35 -12.44 -24.50
CA HIS A 115 9.76 -12.05 -24.51
C HIS A 115 10.17 -11.34 -25.81
N GLU A 116 9.20 -10.96 -26.63
CA GLU A 116 9.41 -10.20 -27.86
C GLU A 116 9.65 -8.72 -27.54
N GLU A 117 10.49 -8.05 -28.34
CA GLU A 117 10.77 -6.62 -28.18
C GLU A 117 9.52 -5.81 -28.61
N ASN A 118 9.08 -4.87 -27.78
CA ASN A 118 8.00 -3.96 -28.12
C ASN A 118 8.41 -3.10 -29.33
N HIS A 119 7.83 -3.38 -30.50
CA HIS A 119 7.95 -2.55 -31.71
C HIS A 119 6.88 -1.44 -31.79
N HIS A 120 6.45 -0.91 -30.65
CA HIS A 120 5.49 0.19 -30.57
C HIS A 120 6.18 1.55 -30.46
#